data_AF-A0A7C6RS80-F1
#
_entry.id   AF-A0A7C6RS80-F1
#
_cell.length_a   1.000
_cell.length_b   1.000
_cell.length_c   1.000
_cell.angle_alpha   90.00
_cell.angle_beta   90.00
_cell.angle_gamma   90.00
#
_symmetry.space_group_name_H-M   'P 1'
#
loop_
_entity.id
_entity.type
_entity.pdbx_description
1 polymer ?
#
loop_
_entity_poly.entity_id
_entity_poly.type
_entity_poly.pdbx_seq_one_letter_code
_entity_poly.pdbx_strand_id
1 'polypeptide(L)'
;YMPHRIERIEVTVEEGLPVAKSPESDWVTLEFAEEIKVPEDAWLYWSADEGRFITVGEKYPEGLTAPRKTIVYYREDLYDSVLWHDGSHYSILDVLLPTILDWDRAFESSDIYDESAAVNLKPAMENARGWKILSVDPLVIESYSTSWYVDAEQNISDPFAVYYNYGNAPWHTLALGILAEKNAELAFSASKATALDVEWLGYNTGPSLPILDKWLDYAIANNYLPWEDFLKDYTTEEEIATRYANAKKWYQEKGHFWIGNGPMYLEKAYPIERMVHLKRFEQYSEPADKWSMFDEPRIAEVEMSGPTRVKAGSEIRFEVEITFKGEPYAVEHIQEVKYIVLDATGSVAYSGVGKAVADGLFEIVLTGEETAKLPVGSNRIEAIVLPTLVAAATFDAHTFVTLP
;
A
#
# COMPACT_ATOMS: atom_id res chain seq x y z
N TYR A 1 -7.44 3.74 -0.30
CA TYR A 1 -5.98 3.49 -0.37
C TYR A 1 -5.56 3.68 -1.82
N MET A 2 -4.44 4.33 -2.10
CA MET A 2 -3.89 4.45 -3.45
C MET A 2 -2.54 3.74 -3.53
N PRO A 3 -2.36 2.79 -4.47
CA PRO A 3 -1.11 2.07 -4.60
C PRO A 3 0.01 2.97 -5.13
N HIS A 4 1.24 2.68 -4.72
CA HIS A 4 2.40 3.40 -5.23
C HIS A 4 2.95 2.79 -6.52
N ARG A 5 3.34 1.50 -6.50
CA ARG A 5 3.96 0.78 -7.64
C ARG A 5 3.14 -0.42 -8.13
N ILE A 6 1.96 -0.62 -7.55
CA ILE A 6 1.00 -1.65 -7.95
C ILE A 6 0.08 -1.03 -8.99
N GLU A 7 -0.09 -1.71 -10.12
CA GLU A 7 -1.01 -1.31 -11.18
C GLU A 7 -2.43 -1.76 -10.85
N ARG A 8 -2.60 -3.01 -10.42
CA ARG A 8 -3.89 -3.56 -10.00
C ARG A 8 -3.74 -4.78 -9.09
N ILE A 9 -4.82 -5.12 -8.39
CA ILE A 9 -4.94 -6.35 -7.61
C ILE A 9 -6.24 -7.09 -7.92
N GLU A 10 -6.19 -8.40 -7.81
CA GLU A 10 -7.37 -9.28 -7.77
C GLU A 10 -7.46 -9.89 -6.38
N VAL A 11 -8.56 -9.62 -5.68
CA VAL A 11 -8.83 -10.11 -4.33
C VAL A 11 -9.97 -11.12 -4.38
N THR A 12 -9.70 -12.34 -3.94
CA THR A 12 -10.73 -13.35 -3.69
C THR A 12 -10.81 -13.58 -2.18
N VAL A 13 -12.01 -13.48 -1.61
CA VAL A 13 -12.27 -13.76 -0.19
C VAL A 13 -13.30 -14.87 -0.02
N GLU A 14 -13.26 -15.54 1.14
CA GLU A 14 -14.23 -16.56 1.49
C GLU A 14 -15.65 -15.96 1.58
N GLU A 15 -16.64 -16.69 1.09
CA GLU A 15 -18.05 -16.30 1.18
C GLU A 15 -18.49 -16.03 2.64
N GLY A 16 -19.28 -14.98 2.82
CA GLY A 16 -19.76 -14.55 4.15
C GLY A 16 -18.88 -13.53 4.85
N LEU A 17 -17.67 -13.25 4.35
CA LEU A 17 -16.87 -12.14 4.86
C LEU A 17 -17.46 -10.79 4.41
N PRO A 18 -17.58 -9.79 5.31
CA PRO A 18 -18.16 -8.48 4.99
C PRO A 18 -17.15 -7.57 4.29
N VAL A 19 -16.60 -8.02 3.16
CA VAL A 19 -15.62 -7.26 2.37
C VAL A 19 -16.34 -6.51 1.27
N ALA A 20 -16.01 -5.23 1.09
CA ALA A 20 -16.54 -4.39 0.05
C ALA A 20 -15.40 -3.67 -0.67
N LYS A 21 -15.63 -3.38 -1.95
CA LYS A 21 -14.75 -2.55 -2.76
C LYS A 21 -15.31 -1.15 -2.85
N SER A 22 -14.46 -0.13 -2.79
CA SER A 22 -14.84 1.24 -3.14
C SER A 22 -15.39 1.28 -4.58
N PRO A 23 -16.59 1.86 -4.82
CA PRO A 23 -17.16 1.93 -6.17
C PRO A 23 -16.24 2.61 -7.21
N GLU A 24 -15.46 3.58 -6.76
CA GLU A 24 -14.50 4.36 -7.54
C GLU A 24 -13.14 3.67 -7.74
N SER A 25 -12.91 2.52 -7.11
CA SER A 25 -11.64 1.80 -7.17
C SER A 25 -11.54 0.98 -8.47
N ASP A 26 -10.70 1.46 -9.38
CA ASP A 26 -10.43 0.88 -10.70
C ASP A 26 -9.29 -0.15 -10.70
N TRP A 27 -8.38 -0.04 -9.73
CA TRP A 27 -7.23 -0.93 -9.58
C TRP A 27 -7.51 -2.19 -8.73
N VAL A 28 -8.72 -2.36 -8.18
CA VAL A 28 -9.12 -3.54 -7.39
C VAL A 28 -10.26 -4.31 -8.05
N THR A 29 -10.11 -5.62 -8.14
CA THR A 29 -11.21 -6.56 -8.40
C THR A 29 -11.50 -7.36 -7.13
N LEU A 30 -12.78 -7.52 -6.78
CA LEU A 30 -13.22 -8.31 -5.62
C LEU A 30 -14.13 -9.46 -6.07
N GLU A 31 -13.77 -10.67 -5.67
CA GLU A 31 -14.52 -11.89 -5.89
C GLU A 31 -14.74 -12.66 -4.58
N PHE A 32 -15.77 -13.49 -4.55
CA PHE A 32 -16.08 -14.38 -3.43
C PHE A 32 -16.02 -15.84 -3.87
N ALA A 33 -15.52 -16.71 -3.01
CA ALA A 33 -15.46 -18.15 -3.25
C ALA A 33 -15.86 -18.93 -1.99
N GLU A 34 -16.55 -20.05 -2.16
CA GLU A 34 -16.93 -20.95 -1.05
C GLU A 34 -15.70 -21.49 -0.31
N GLU A 35 -14.62 -21.80 -1.04
CA GLU A 35 -13.37 -22.28 -0.48
C GLU A 35 -12.19 -21.79 -1.32
N ILE A 36 -11.13 -21.33 -0.67
CA ILE A 36 -9.88 -20.92 -1.32
C ILE A 36 -8.79 -21.90 -0.89
N LYS A 37 -8.45 -22.82 -1.79
CA LYS A 37 -7.33 -23.74 -1.62
C LYS A 37 -6.02 -23.05 -1.96
N VAL A 38 -5.03 -23.24 -1.11
CA VAL A 38 -3.67 -22.81 -1.36
C VAL A 38 -2.97 -23.86 -2.25
N PRO A 39 -2.32 -23.46 -3.35
CA PRO A 39 -1.57 -24.35 -4.23
C PRO A 39 -0.44 -25.08 -3.49
N GLU A 40 -0.23 -26.36 -3.82
CA GLU A 40 0.82 -27.19 -3.20
C GLU A 40 2.24 -26.66 -3.45
N ASP A 41 2.45 -25.95 -4.56
CA ASP A 41 3.74 -25.36 -4.94
C ASP A 41 3.96 -23.94 -4.39
N ALA A 42 2.99 -23.39 -3.65
CA ALA A 42 3.18 -22.10 -2.99
C ALA A 42 4.24 -22.18 -1.88
N TRP A 43 5.12 -21.19 -1.83
CA TRP A 43 6.15 -21.08 -0.79
C TRP A 43 5.50 -20.64 0.51
N LEU A 44 5.63 -21.46 1.55
CA LEU A 44 4.99 -21.24 2.83
C LEU A 44 5.86 -20.39 3.76
N TYR A 45 7.12 -20.80 3.97
CA TYR A 45 8.14 -20.07 4.72
C TYR A 45 9.54 -20.53 4.28
N TRP A 46 10.56 -19.70 4.51
CA TRP A 46 11.95 -20.10 4.33
C TRP A 46 12.44 -20.92 5.52
N SER A 47 13.14 -22.02 5.27
CA SER A 47 13.78 -22.86 6.29
C SER A 47 15.29 -22.68 6.25
N ALA A 48 15.88 -22.19 7.35
CA ALA A 48 17.34 -22.13 7.47
C ALA A 48 17.97 -23.53 7.55
N ASP A 49 17.26 -24.51 8.11
CA ASP A 49 17.72 -25.90 8.20
C ASP A 49 17.91 -26.53 6.81
N GLU A 50 17.07 -26.14 5.85
CA GLU A 50 17.07 -26.70 4.49
C GLU A 50 17.65 -25.76 3.43
N GLY A 51 17.89 -24.49 3.77
CA GLY A 51 18.39 -23.47 2.85
C GLY A 51 17.45 -23.22 1.66
N ARG A 52 16.13 -23.33 1.85
CA ARG A 52 15.11 -23.16 0.80
C ARG A 52 13.74 -22.80 1.38
N PHE A 53 12.82 -22.39 0.51
CA PHE A 53 11.40 -22.34 0.85
C PHE A 53 10.81 -23.75 0.99
N ILE A 54 10.06 -23.95 2.06
CA ILE A 54 9.19 -25.11 2.26
C ILE A 54 7.86 -24.81 1.59
N THR A 55 7.35 -25.72 0.77
CA THR A 55 6.07 -25.51 0.10
C THR A 55 4.87 -25.98 0.93
N VAL A 56 3.69 -25.54 0.53
CA VAL A 56 2.43 -25.97 1.12
C VAL A 56 2.23 -27.48 1.00
N GLY A 57 2.52 -28.08 -0.15
CA GLY A 57 2.35 -29.53 -0.37
C GLY A 57 3.29 -30.37 0.49
N GLU A 58 4.49 -29.86 0.81
CA GLU A 58 5.43 -30.53 1.72
C GLU A 58 4.96 -30.49 3.17
N LYS A 59 4.44 -29.34 3.62
CA LYS A 59 4.02 -29.14 5.02
C LYS A 59 2.60 -29.65 5.31
N TYR A 60 1.71 -29.52 4.33
CA TYR A 60 0.28 -29.81 4.40
C TYR A 60 -0.13 -30.65 3.18
N PRO A 61 0.28 -31.94 3.11
CA PRO A 61 -0.03 -32.82 1.98
C PRO A 61 -1.52 -33.13 1.83
N GLU A 62 -2.33 -32.88 2.87
CA GLU A 62 -3.80 -33.01 2.83
C GLU A 62 -4.49 -31.73 2.31
N GLY A 63 -3.71 -30.68 2.01
CA GLY A 63 -4.19 -29.38 1.56
C GLY A 63 -4.19 -28.33 2.68
N LEU A 64 -4.19 -27.06 2.25
CA LEU A 64 -4.30 -25.88 3.11
C LEU A 64 -5.30 -24.91 2.50
N THR A 65 -6.08 -24.23 3.33
CA THR A 65 -7.03 -23.20 2.90
C THR A 65 -6.70 -21.86 3.56
N ALA A 66 -7.17 -20.78 2.93
CA ALA A 66 -7.04 -19.43 3.45
C ALA A 66 -8.36 -18.65 3.25
N PRO A 67 -8.73 -17.72 4.14
CA PRO A 67 -9.90 -16.87 3.94
C PRO A 67 -9.70 -15.82 2.84
N ARG A 68 -8.47 -15.62 2.36
CA ARG A 68 -8.11 -14.62 1.36
C ARG A 68 -7.02 -15.12 0.42
N LYS A 69 -7.21 -14.83 -0.87
CA LYS A 69 -6.18 -14.85 -1.93
C LYS A 69 -6.08 -13.45 -2.54
N THR A 70 -4.85 -12.99 -2.79
CA THR A 70 -4.60 -11.75 -3.52
C THR A 70 -3.55 -11.97 -4.60
N ILE A 71 -3.85 -11.55 -5.83
CA ILE A 71 -2.88 -11.45 -6.92
C ILE A 71 -2.56 -9.98 -7.12
N VAL A 72 -1.28 -9.62 -7.03
CA VAL A 72 -0.76 -8.27 -7.17
C VAL A 72 0.01 -8.15 -8.47
N TYR A 73 -0.41 -7.22 -9.32
CA TYR A 73 0.25 -6.87 -10.57
C TYR A 73 0.99 -5.55 -10.38
N TYR A 74 2.31 -5.57 -10.48
CA TYR A 74 3.12 -4.37 -10.45
C TYR A 74 3.20 -3.74 -11.84
N ARG A 75 3.49 -2.43 -11.88
CA ARG A 75 3.70 -1.70 -13.12
C ARG A 75 4.74 -2.40 -14.02
N GLU A 76 4.49 -2.46 -15.32
CA GLU A 76 5.37 -3.17 -16.26
C GLU A 76 6.80 -2.63 -16.29
N ASP A 77 6.97 -1.31 -16.12
CA ASP A 77 8.27 -0.65 -16.10
C ASP A 77 8.92 -0.61 -14.70
N LEU A 78 8.52 -1.49 -13.76
CA LEU A 78 9.04 -1.50 -12.39
C LEU A 78 10.56 -1.57 -12.35
N TYR A 79 11.16 -2.54 -13.05
CA TYR A 79 12.60 -2.76 -13.02
C TYR A 79 13.38 -1.75 -13.88
N ASP A 80 12.73 -1.14 -14.86
CA ASP A 80 13.35 -0.11 -15.72
C ASP A 80 13.33 1.28 -15.07
N SER A 81 12.21 1.66 -14.44
CA SER A 81 11.98 3.02 -13.94
C SER A 81 12.39 3.24 -12.49
N VAL A 82 12.36 2.19 -11.66
CA VAL A 82 12.64 2.33 -10.23
C VAL A 82 14.13 2.15 -9.96
N LEU A 83 14.76 3.23 -9.51
CA LEU A 83 16.15 3.24 -9.09
C LEU A 83 16.29 3.38 -7.58
N TRP A 84 17.29 2.71 -7.04
CA TRP A 84 17.87 3.02 -5.74
C TRP A 84 18.72 4.28 -5.83
N HIS A 85 18.95 4.95 -4.69
CA HIS A 85 19.67 6.21 -4.64
C HIS A 85 21.11 6.15 -5.14
N ASP A 86 21.72 4.96 -5.16
CA ASP A 86 23.05 4.71 -5.73
C ASP A 86 23.05 4.53 -7.26
N GLY A 87 21.86 4.62 -7.90
CA GLY A 87 21.66 4.47 -9.33
C GLY A 87 21.35 3.04 -9.78
N SER A 88 21.29 2.08 -8.86
CA SER A 88 20.97 0.70 -9.20
C SER A 88 19.49 0.49 -9.51
N HIS A 89 19.18 -0.33 -10.51
CA HIS A 89 17.80 -0.72 -10.83
C HIS A 89 17.21 -1.63 -9.76
N TYR A 90 15.94 -1.42 -9.40
CA TYR A 90 15.17 -2.36 -8.57
C TYR A 90 15.13 -3.73 -9.24
N SER A 91 15.27 -4.82 -8.47
CA SER A 91 15.20 -6.18 -9.00
C SER A 91 14.44 -7.13 -8.09
N ILE A 92 14.19 -8.36 -8.57
CA ILE A 92 13.51 -9.38 -7.79
C ILE A 92 14.28 -9.77 -6.50
N LEU A 93 15.60 -9.56 -6.46
CA LEU A 93 16.40 -9.78 -5.25
C LEU A 93 16.02 -8.80 -4.13
N ASP A 94 15.56 -7.60 -4.47
CA ASP A 94 15.06 -6.62 -3.51
C ASP A 94 13.70 -7.03 -2.88
N VAL A 95 13.08 -8.12 -3.37
CA VAL A 95 11.94 -8.80 -2.74
C VAL A 95 12.41 -10.05 -2.00
N LEU A 96 13.09 -10.95 -2.72
CA LEU A 96 13.44 -12.28 -2.20
C LEU A 96 14.38 -12.25 -1.01
N LEU A 97 15.48 -11.48 -1.09
CA LEU A 97 16.49 -11.46 -0.04
C LEU A 97 15.91 -10.91 1.28
N PRO A 98 15.21 -9.76 1.30
CA PRO A 98 14.53 -9.28 2.50
C PRO A 98 13.55 -10.29 3.11
N THR A 99 12.79 -11.04 2.29
CA THR A 99 11.88 -12.10 2.76
C THR A 99 12.64 -13.26 3.39
N ILE A 100 13.71 -13.74 2.75
CA ILE A 100 14.56 -14.82 3.28
C ILE A 100 15.19 -14.38 4.60
N LEU A 101 15.75 -13.17 4.66
CA LEU A 101 16.40 -12.61 5.83
C LEU A 101 15.46 -12.48 7.04
N ASP A 102 14.18 -12.22 6.83
CA ASP A 102 13.18 -12.09 7.90
C ASP A 102 12.90 -13.44 8.57
N TRP A 103 12.77 -14.51 7.76
CA TRP A 103 12.59 -15.87 8.25
C TRP A 103 13.88 -16.47 8.82
N ASP A 104 14.97 -16.44 8.05
CA ASP A 104 16.20 -17.20 8.30
C ASP A 104 16.77 -16.91 9.70
N ARG A 105 16.89 -15.63 10.07
CA ARG A 105 17.42 -15.18 11.37
C ARG A 105 16.67 -15.73 12.58
N ALA A 106 15.43 -16.19 12.42
CA ALA A 106 14.62 -16.68 13.52
C ALA A 106 14.87 -18.18 13.83
N PHE A 107 15.54 -18.91 12.94
CA PHE A 107 15.88 -20.32 13.13
C PHE A 107 17.23 -20.47 13.84
N GLU A 108 17.29 -21.33 14.87
CA GLU A 108 18.52 -21.61 15.62
C GLU A 108 19.68 -22.15 14.74
N SER A 109 19.36 -22.76 13.60
CA SER A 109 20.32 -23.26 12.62
C SER A 109 20.92 -22.18 11.70
N SER A 110 20.39 -20.95 11.74
CA SER A 110 20.90 -19.84 10.94
C SER A 110 22.26 -19.36 11.44
N ASP A 111 23.18 -19.10 10.50
CA ASP A 111 24.45 -18.42 10.79
C ASP A 111 24.28 -17.02 11.39
N ILE A 112 23.10 -16.42 11.23
CA ILE A 112 22.72 -15.11 11.77
C ILE A 112 21.57 -15.21 12.76
N TYR A 113 21.42 -16.36 13.44
CA TYR A 113 20.36 -16.57 14.44
C TYR A 113 20.25 -15.44 15.46
N ASP A 114 19.03 -14.94 15.66
CA ASP A 114 18.67 -13.90 16.61
C ASP A 114 17.51 -14.38 17.49
N GLU A 115 17.80 -14.58 18.78
CA GLU A 115 16.82 -15.02 19.78
C GLU A 115 15.59 -14.10 19.84
N SER A 116 15.76 -12.80 19.58
CA SER A 116 14.63 -11.85 19.55
C SER A 116 13.71 -12.06 18.34
N ALA A 117 14.23 -12.55 17.22
CA ALA A 117 13.43 -12.93 16.06
C ALA A 117 12.73 -14.29 16.29
N ALA A 118 13.40 -15.22 16.98
CA ALA A 118 12.89 -16.56 17.27
C ALA A 118 11.55 -16.56 18.02
N VAL A 119 11.29 -15.54 18.84
CA VAL A 119 10.04 -15.36 19.61
C VAL A 119 8.80 -15.48 18.72
N ASN A 120 8.87 -14.97 17.49
CA ASN A 120 7.73 -14.94 16.58
C ASN A 120 7.72 -16.08 15.54
N LEU A 121 8.74 -16.94 15.51
CA LEU A 121 8.89 -17.94 14.45
C LEU A 121 7.71 -18.93 14.43
N LYS A 122 7.43 -19.56 15.58
CA LYS A 122 6.35 -20.55 15.68
C LYS A 122 4.97 -19.98 15.27
N PRO A 123 4.49 -18.85 15.83
CA PRO A 123 3.22 -18.29 15.41
C PRO A 123 3.23 -17.82 13.95
N ALA A 124 4.36 -17.34 13.42
CA ALA A 124 4.47 -17.00 12.00
C ALA A 124 4.28 -18.24 11.11
N MET A 125 4.94 -19.36 11.42
CA MET A 125 4.78 -20.62 10.69
C MET A 125 3.35 -21.18 10.75
N GLU A 126 2.66 -21.05 11.88
CA GLU A 126 1.26 -21.50 12.04
C GLU A 126 0.28 -20.64 11.23
N ASN A 127 0.55 -19.33 11.10
CA ASN A 127 -0.29 -18.39 10.36
C ASN A 127 0.04 -18.29 8.88
N ALA A 128 1.22 -18.74 8.45
CA ALA A 128 1.62 -18.72 7.05
C ALA A 128 0.58 -19.44 6.18
N ARG A 129 0.23 -18.82 5.05
CA ARG A 129 -0.61 -19.42 4.01
C ARG A 129 0.07 -19.45 2.66
N GLY A 130 1.24 -18.84 2.54
CA GLY A 130 2.13 -18.96 1.40
C GLY A 130 1.85 -18.00 0.25
N TRP A 131 2.79 -18.00 -0.71
CA TRP A 131 2.78 -17.08 -1.85
C TRP A 131 3.58 -17.66 -3.02
N LYS A 132 3.41 -17.08 -4.20
CA LYS A 132 4.02 -17.48 -5.46
C LYS A 132 4.39 -16.27 -6.30
N ILE A 133 5.49 -16.39 -7.04
CA ILE A 133 5.80 -15.48 -8.14
C ILE A 133 5.17 -16.10 -9.39
N LEU A 134 4.13 -15.47 -9.94
CA LEU A 134 3.49 -15.90 -11.18
C LEU A 134 4.27 -15.43 -12.41
N SER A 135 4.93 -14.27 -12.29
CA SER A 135 5.81 -13.70 -13.30
C SER A 135 6.86 -12.83 -12.61
N VAL A 136 8.11 -12.88 -13.08
CA VAL A 136 9.19 -12.02 -12.57
C VAL A 136 9.16 -10.66 -13.27
N ASP A 137 9.00 -10.64 -14.59
CA ASP A 137 9.03 -9.42 -15.41
C ASP A 137 7.96 -9.47 -16.52
N PRO A 138 6.83 -8.73 -16.40
CA PRO A 138 6.49 -7.85 -15.27
C PRO A 138 6.23 -8.64 -13.99
N LEU A 139 6.44 -8.01 -12.83
CA LEU A 139 6.30 -8.69 -11.54
C LEU A 139 4.82 -8.93 -11.22
N VAL A 140 4.47 -10.20 -10.99
CA VAL A 140 3.14 -10.63 -10.55
C VAL A 140 3.28 -11.62 -9.40
N ILE A 141 2.66 -11.31 -8.27
CA ILE A 141 2.73 -12.10 -7.04
C ILE A 141 1.33 -12.56 -6.64
N GLU A 142 1.16 -13.86 -6.43
CA GLU A 142 -0.02 -14.45 -5.82
C GLU A 142 0.27 -14.79 -4.36
N SER A 143 -0.69 -14.60 -3.48
CA SER A 143 -0.49 -14.75 -2.04
C SER A 143 -1.77 -15.13 -1.32
N TYR A 144 -1.59 -15.76 -0.17
CA TYR A 144 -2.68 -16.24 0.67
C TYR A 144 -2.46 -15.76 2.10
N SER A 145 -3.52 -15.43 2.83
CA SER A 145 -3.41 -14.94 4.20
C SER A 145 -4.61 -15.32 5.04
N THR A 146 -4.39 -15.50 6.34
CA THR A 146 -5.45 -15.58 7.35
C THR A 146 -6.03 -14.22 7.71
N SER A 147 -5.29 -13.14 7.41
CA SER A 147 -5.71 -11.77 7.67
C SER A 147 -6.50 -11.21 6.49
N TRP A 148 -7.59 -10.52 6.80
CA TRP A 148 -8.43 -9.82 5.83
C TRP A 148 -8.99 -8.54 6.45
N TYR A 149 -9.40 -7.61 5.60
CA TYR A 149 -9.98 -6.32 5.98
C TYR A 149 -11.33 -6.11 5.30
N VAL A 150 -12.17 -5.24 5.86
CA VAL A 150 -13.48 -4.92 5.28
C VAL A 150 -13.36 -4.18 3.94
N ASP A 151 -12.31 -3.39 3.76
CA ASP A 151 -12.03 -2.69 2.50
C ASP A 151 -11.16 -3.57 1.60
N ALA A 152 -11.62 -3.90 0.39
CA ALA A 152 -10.88 -4.73 -0.56
C ALA A 152 -9.51 -4.12 -0.91
N GLU A 153 -9.40 -2.79 -0.94
CA GLU A 153 -8.17 -2.04 -1.17
C GLU A 153 -7.10 -2.26 -0.09
N GLN A 154 -7.50 -2.66 1.12
CA GLN A 154 -6.60 -2.97 2.24
C GLN A 154 -6.19 -4.45 2.26
N ASN A 155 -6.78 -5.28 1.40
CA ASN A 155 -6.49 -6.70 1.27
C ASN A 155 -5.31 -6.97 0.32
N ILE A 156 -4.33 -6.08 0.31
CA ILE A 156 -3.07 -6.27 -0.41
C ILE A 156 -2.19 -7.27 0.35
N SER A 157 -1.44 -8.05 -0.40
CA SER A 157 -0.34 -8.85 0.11
C SER A 157 0.90 -8.47 -0.69
N ASP A 158 1.72 -7.62 -0.10
CA ASP A 158 2.95 -7.19 -0.70
C ASP A 158 4.12 -7.85 0.07
N PRO A 159 4.94 -8.71 -0.57
CA PRO A 159 6.06 -9.34 0.11
C PRO A 159 7.21 -8.36 0.42
N PHE A 160 7.06 -7.05 0.17
CA PHE A 160 8.03 -6.05 0.64
C PHE A 160 8.20 -6.10 2.16
N ALA A 161 9.33 -6.66 2.59
CA ALA A 161 9.74 -6.62 3.98
C ALA A 161 10.23 -5.22 4.35
N VAL A 162 9.71 -4.71 5.46
CA VAL A 162 10.01 -3.37 5.96
C VAL A 162 11.31 -3.41 6.77
N TYR A 163 12.36 -2.81 6.23
CA TYR A 163 13.64 -2.57 6.90
C TYR A 163 13.79 -1.07 7.22
N TYR A 164 14.96 -0.60 7.65
CA TYR A 164 15.20 0.85 7.87
C TYR A 164 14.19 1.61 8.75
N ASN A 165 13.57 0.93 9.72
CA ASN A 165 12.56 1.52 10.60
C ASN A 165 11.43 2.18 9.77
N TYR A 166 10.73 1.36 8.98
CA TYR A 166 9.59 1.71 8.09
C TYR A 166 9.90 1.97 6.60
N GLY A 167 11.09 1.62 6.10
CA GLY A 167 11.47 1.76 4.68
C GLY A 167 11.90 0.45 4.03
N ASN A 168 12.26 0.48 2.75
CA ASN A 168 12.90 -0.64 2.07
C ASN A 168 14.42 -0.45 2.03
N ALA A 169 15.15 -1.57 2.03
CA ALA A 169 16.60 -1.60 1.89
C ALA A 169 16.97 -2.43 0.67
N PRO A 170 17.93 -1.98 -0.16
CA PRO A 170 18.36 -2.76 -1.31
C PRO A 170 19.11 -4.01 -0.85
N TRP A 171 18.97 -5.08 -1.63
CA TRP A 171 19.53 -6.39 -1.29
C TRP A 171 21.05 -6.32 -1.04
N HIS A 172 21.79 -5.54 -1.84
CA HIS A 172 23.24 -5.45 -1.76
C HIS A 172 23.73 -4.69 -0.52
N THR A 173 22.91 -3.80 0.05
CA THR A 173 23.22 -3.18 1.34
C THR A 173 22.96 -4.17 2.48
N LEU A 174 21.85 -4.91 2.42
CA LEU A 174 21.56 -5.97 3.40
C LEU A 174 22.62 -7.06 3.40
N ALA A 175 23.19 -7.40 2.24
CA ALA A 175 24.30 -8.35 2.13
C ALA A 175 25.52 -7.97 2.99
N LEU A 176 25.82 -6.66 3.12
CA LEU A 176 26.91 -6.18 3.98
C LEU A 176 26.60 -6.40 5.46
N GLY A 177 25.37 -6.12 5.88
CA GLY A 177 24.90 -6.40 7.24
C GLY A 177 24.91 -7.88 7.56
N ILE A 178 24.51 -8.73 6.61
CA ILE A 178 24.57 -10.20 6.73
C ILE A 178 26.01 -10.67 6.95
N LEU A 179 26.96 -10.20 6.13
CA LEU A 179 28.38 -10.54 6.31
C LEU A 179 28.92 -10.08 7.66
N ALA A 180 28.60 -8.85 8.08
CA ALA A 180 29.04 -8.32 9.37
C ALA A 180 28.46 -9.12 10.56
N GLU A 181 27.20 -9.54 10.48
CA GLU A 181 26.57 -10.32 11.53
C GLU A 181 27.04 -11.77 11.58
N LYS A 182 27.23 -12.43 10.42
CA LYS A 182 27.83 -13.76 10.34
C LYS A 182 29.22 -13.83 11.00
N ASN A 183 29.93 -12.70 11.02
CA ASN A 183 31.25 -12.59 11.62
C ASN A 183 31.23 -11.98 13.03
N ALA A 184 30.05 -11.80 13.63
CA ALA A 184 29.87 -11.23 14.96
C ALA A 184 30.57 -9.87 15.13
N GLU A 185 30.49 -8.99 14.12
CA GLU A 185 31.06 -7.64 14.17
C GLU A 185 30.00 -6.55 14.30
N LEU A 186 28.80 -6.82 13.78
CA LEU A 186 27.59 -6.02 13.92
C LEU A 186 26.41 -6.95 14.20
N ALA A 187 25.30 -6.41 14.68
CA ALA A 187 24.05 -7.15 14.75
C ALA A 187 22.87 -6.29 14.29
N PHE A 188 21.90 -6.89 13.61
CA PHE A 188 20.69 -6.27 13.11
C PHE A 188 19.77 -5.83 14.26
N SER A 189 19.68 -6.59 15.35
CA SER A 189 18.87 -6.22 16.52
C SER A 189 19.71 -5.65 17.65
N ALA A 190 19.11 -4.75 18.42
CA ALA A 190 19.72 -4.18 19.61
C ALA A 190 19.98 -5.26 20.69
N SER A 191 19.08 -6.24 20.80
CA SER A 191 19.20 -7.35 21.76
C SER A 191 20.44 -8.20 21.48
N LYS A 192 20.62 -8.62 20.22
CA LYS A 192 21.78 -9.41 19.80
C LYS A 192 23.08 -8.59 19.87
N ALA A 193 23.04 -7.32 19.48
CA ALA A 193 24.18 -6.41 19.61
C ALA A 193 24.68 -6.33 21.07
N THR A 194 23.74 -6.16 22.01
CA THR A 194 24.04 -6.14 23.44
C THR A 194 24.60 -7.47 23.94
N ALA A 195 24.04 -8.59 23.50
CA ALA A 195 24.47 -9.93 23.94
C ALA A 195 25.89 -10.28 23.45
N LEU A 196 26.26 -9.84 22.24
CA LEU A 196 27.58 -10.06 21.65
C LEU A 196 28.62 -8.98 21.99
N ASP A 197 28.20 -7.90 22.66
CA ASP A 197 29.03 -6.71 22.91
C ASP A 197 29.60 -6.09 21.61
N VAL A 198 28.74 -5.98 20.59
CA VAL A 198 29.06 -5.41 19.27
C VAL A 198 28.18 -4.20 18.97
N GLU A 199 28.57 -3.41 17.97
CA GLU A 199 27.79 -2.25 17.55
C GLU A 199 26.45 -2.69 16.93
N TRP A 200 25.37 -2.00 17.30
CA TRP A 200 24.08 -2.18 16.66
C TRP A 200 24.14 -1.60 15.24
N LEU A 201 23.81 -2.42 14.24
CA LEU A 201 24.00 -2.12 12.83
C LEU A 201 23.33 -0.81 12.42
N GLY A 202 24.16 0.16 12.03
CA GLY A 202 23.75 1.45 11.49
C GLY A 202 24.33 1.69 10.11
N TYR A 203 23.48 1.82 9.08
CA TYR A 203 23.92 2.11 7.72
C TYR A 203 24.17 3.60 7.45
N ASN A 204 23.68 4.49 8.31
CA ASN A 204 23.69 5.94 8.12
C ASN A 204 24.88 6.65 8.78
N THR A 205 25.36 6.17 9.93
CA THR A 205 26.42 6.82 10.73
C THR A 205 27.10 5.83 11.67
N GLY A 206 28.22 6.26 12.26
CA GLY A 206 28.78 5.61 13.45
C GLY A 206 29.80 4.51 13.16
N PRO A 207 30.17 3.73 14.19
CA PRO A 207 31.23 2.72 14.11
C PRO A 207 30.94 1.57 13.14
N SER A 208 29.67 1.40 12.72
CA SER A 208 29.27 0.41 11.72
C SER A 208 29.89 0.68 10.34
N LEU A 209 30.15 1.94 9.97
CA LEU A 209 30.50 2.29 8.59
C LEU A 209 31.83 1.69 8.10
N PRO A 210 32.95 1.73 8.85
CA PRO A 210 34.19 1.08 8.43
C PRO A 210 34.09 -0.44 8.35
N ILE A 211 33.23 -1.06 9.18
CA ILE A 211 32.98 -2.51 9.15
C ILE A 211 32.23 -2.87 7.87
N LEU A 212 31.18 -2.11 7.53
CA LEU A 212 30.43 -2.30 6.29
C LEU A 212 31.29 -2.06 5.04
N ASP A 213 32.20 -1.08 5.06
CA ASP A 213 33.13 -0.83 3.94
C ASP A 213 34.09 -2.00 3.72
N LYS A 214 34.61 -2.59 4.80
CA LYS A 214 35.41 -3.82 4.73
C LYS A 214 34.62 -4.97 4.10
N TRP A 215 33.37 -5.17 4.50
CA TRP A 215 32.52 -6.23 3.93
C TRP A 215 32.10 -5.94 2.49
N LEU A 216 32.02 -4.67 2.10
CA LEU A 216 31.82 -4.29 0.71
C LEU A 216 33.04 -4.65 -0.14
N ASP A 217 34.26 -4.40 0.34
CA ASP A 217 35.48 -4.81 -0.38
C ASP A 217 35.54 -6.34 -0.53
N TYR A 218 35.16 -7.09 0.51
CA TYR A 218 35.03 -8.54 0.43
C TYR A 218 33.97 -8.96 -0.59
N ALA A 219 32.78 -8.34 -0.57
CA ALA A 219 31.68 -8.67 -1.46
C ALA A 219 32.02 -8.41 -2.93
N ILE A 220 32.73 -7.31 -3.22
CA ILE A 220 33.28 -7.00 -4.55
C ILE A 220 34.29 -8.06 -4.98
N ALA A 221 35.26 -8.39 -4.11
CA ALA A 221 36.34 -9.31 -4.45
C ALA A 221 35.86 -10.74 -4.72
N ASN A 222 34.74 -11.15 -4.13
CA ASN A 222 34.20 -12.52 -4.22
C ASN A 222 32.88 -12.62 -4.99
N ASN A 223 32.39 -11.50 -5.55
CA ASN A 223 31.05 -11.41 -6.17
C ASN A 223 29.96 -12.03 -5.27
N TYR A 224 29.97 -11.66 -4.00
CA TYR A 224 29.21 -12.35 -2.96
C TYR A 224 27.69 -12.26 -3.16
N LEU A 225 27.00 -13.39 -3.03
CA LEU A 225 25.54 -13.46 -3.02
C LEU A 225 25.07 -14.20 -1.75
N PRO A 226 24.29 -13.56 -0.86
CA PRO A 226 23.64 -14.27 0.25
C PRO A 226 22.74 -15.40 -0.26
N TRP A 227 22.70 -16.53 0.46
CA TRP A 227 21.89 -17.70 0.08
C TRP A 227 22.01 -18.06 -1.42
N GLU A 228 23.25 -18.05 -1.92
CA GLU A 228 23.59 -18.22 -3.34
C GLU A 228 22.90 -19.41 -3.99
N ASP A 229 22.81 -20.55 -3.27
CA ASP A 229 22.17 -21.76 -3.78
C ASP A 229 20.73 -21.57 -4.27
N PHE A 230 20.01 -20.61 -3.68
CA PHE A 230 18.66 -20.25 -4.08
C PHE A 230 18.63 -18.96 -4.94
N LEU A 231 19.36 -17.91 -4.56
CA LEU A 231 19.25 -16.60 -5.21
C LEU A 231 19.95 -16.51 -6.56
N LYS A 232 20.90 -17.40 -6.88
CA LYS A 232 21.62 -17.38 -8.17
C LYS A 232 20.69 -17.56 -9.39
N ASP A 233 19.53 -18.18 -9.19
CA ASP A 233 18.54 -18.40 -10.25
C ASP A 233 17.75 -17.12 -10.60
N TYR A 234 17.93 -16.04 -9.82
CA TYR A 234 17.17 -14.79 -9.94
C TYR A 234 18.05 -13.57 -10.26
N THR A 235 19.35 -13.76 -10.48
CA THR A 235 20.29 -12.67 -10.79
C THR A 235 21.38 -13.14 -11.74
N THR A 236 22.27 -12.22 -12.12
CA THR A 236 23.46 -12.51 -12.91
C THR A 236 24.70 -12.02 -12.17
N GLU A 237 25.86 -12.60 -12.48
CA GLU A 237 27.13 -12.12 -11.93
C GLU A 237 27.39 -10.63 -12.26
N GLU A 238 26.93 -10.16 -13.42
CA GLU A 238 27.03 -8.76 -13.85
C GLU A 238 26.18 -7.82 -12.99
N GLU A 239 24.95 -8.22 -12.65
CA GLU A 239 24.11 -7.45 -11.73
C GLU A 239 24.78 -7.32 -10.36
N ILE A 240 25.25 -8.43 -9.78
CA ILE A 240 25.94 -8.44 -8.47
C ILE A 240 27.13 -7.48 -8.48
N ALA A 241 28.00 -7.59 -9.48
CA ALA A 241 29.18 -6.73 -9.61
C ALA A 241 28.79 -5.25 -9.75
N THR A 242 27.77 -4.96 -10.56
CA THR A 242 27.27 -3.59 -10.78
C THR A 242 26.69 -2.98 -9.50
N ARG A 243 25.88 -3.75 -8.75
CA ARG A 243 25.26 -3.32 -7.49
C ARG A 243 26.31 -2.95 -6.45
N TYR A 244 27.35 -3.78 -6.28
CA TYR A 244 28.42 -3.44 -5.34
C TYR A 244 29.31 -2.29 -5.81
N ALA A 245 29.57 -2.15 -7.12
CA ALA A 245 30.28 -1.00 -7.65
C ALA A 245 29.52 0.31 -7.39
N ASN A 246 28.20 0.31 -7.57
CA ASN A 246 27.34 1.45 -7.24
C ASN A 246 27.36 1.77 -5.75
N ALA A 247 27.27 0.76 -4.88
CA ALA A 247 27.37 0.94 -3.44
C ALA A 247 28.72 1.51 -3.00
N LYS A 248 29.82 1.09 -3.63
CA LYS A 248 31.16 1.63 -3.34
C LYS A 248 31.27 3.10 -3.74
N LYS A 249 30.76 3.45 -4.92
CA LYS A 249 30.69 4.84 -5.37
C LYS A 249 29.83 5.68 -4.41
N TRP A 250 28.66 5.17 -4.02
CA TRP A 250 27.79 5.83 -3.05
C TRP A 250 28.49 6.09 -1.72
N TYR A 251 29.17 5.08 -1.16
CA TYR A 251 29.92 5.24 0.08
C TYR A 251 31.05 6.26 -0.05
N GLN A 252 31.79 6.26 -1.17
CA GLN A 252 32.86 7.24 -1.42
C GLN A 252 32.33 8.68 -1.54
N GLU A 253 31.13 8.87 -2.09
CA GLU A 253 30.52 10.18 -2.29
C GLU A 253 29.78 10.69 -1.04
N LYS A 254 29.05 9.82 -0.34
CA LYS A 254 28.13 10.18 0.77
C LYS A 254 28.69 9.84 2.14
N GLY A 255 29.64 8.91 2.22
CA GLY A 255 30.26 8.46 3.47
C GLY A 255 29.38 7.54 4.30
N HIS A 256 28.33 6.94 3.73
CA HIS A 256 27.43 6.01 4.43
C HIS A 256 26.79 5.00 3.47
N PHE A 257 26.10 4.00 4.01
CA PHE A 257 25.42 2.92 3.27
C PHE A 257 23.88 3.03 3.31
N TRP A 258 23.33 4.12 3.86
CA TRP A 258 21.91 4.41 3.79
C TRP A 258 21.47 4.72 2.34
N ILE A 259 20.99 3.70 1.63
CA ILE A 259 20.55 3.75 0.24
C ILE A 259 19.06 3.38 0.21
N GLY A 260 18.18 4.30 -0.17
CA GLY A 260 16.74 4.03 -0.32
C GLY A 260 16.29 4.20 -1.77
N ASN A 261 14.98 4.23 -2.02
CA ASN A 261 14.41 4.54 -3.34
C ASN A 261 13.21 5.49 -3.28
N GLY A 262 13.19 6.35 -2.24
CA GLY A 262 12.20 7.42 -2.06
C GLY A 262 12.57 8.72 -2.81
N PRO A 263 11.70 9.75 -2.74
CA PRO A 263 11.90 11.02 -3.46
C PRO A 263 13.08 11.87 -2.95
N MET A 264 13.57 11.56 -1.75
CA MET A 264 14.71 12.23 -1.13
C MET A 264 15.72 11.16 -0.67
N TYR A 265 17.01 11.47 -0.79
CA TYR A 265 18.09 10.65 -0.27
C TYR A 265 18.81 11.34 0.88
N LEU A 266 19.42 10.54 1.76
CA LEU A 266 20.27 11.04 2.84
C LEU A 266 21.59 11.53 2.22
N GLU A 267 21.82 12.84 2.25
CA GLU A 267 23.09 13.43 1.82
C GLU A 267 24.13 13.30 2.93
N LYS A 268 23.71 13.53 4.18
CA LYS A 268 24.56 13.40 5.38
C LYS A 268 23.73 13.41 6.65
N ALA A 269 24.21 12.72 7.68
CA ALA A 269 23.65 12.78 9.03
C ALA A 269 24.69 13.33 10.03
N TYR A 270 24.20 14.13 10.98
CA TYR A 270 24.96 14.82 12.01
C TYR A 270 24.35 14.51 13.39
N PRO A 271 24.68 13.36 14.00
CA PRO A 271 24.03 12.93 15.24
C PRO A 271 24.26 13.87 16.43
N ILE A 272 25.42 14.52 16.51
CA ILE A 272 25.76 15.46 17.61
C ILE A 272 24.86 16.70 17.51
N GLU A 273 24.73 17.25 16.31
CA GLU A 273 23.89 18.40 15.99
C GLU A 273 22.40 18.04 15.87
N ARG A 274 22.06 16.74 15.92
CA ARG A 274 20.71 16.19 15.74
C ARG A 274 20.07 16.65 14.44
N MET A 275 20.84 16.59 13.36
CA MET A 275 20.45 17.11 12.05
C MET A 275 20.69 16.06 10.97
N VAL A 276 19.77 15.99 10.00
CA VAL A 276 19.95 15.24 8.76
C VAL A 276 19.80 16.18 7.58
N HIS A 277 20.67 16.02 6.58
CA HIS A 277 20.58 16.73 5.31
C HIS A 277 20.02 15.77 4.28
N LEU A 278 18.89 16.14 3.69
CA LEU A 278 18.25 15.39 2.62
C LEU A 278 18.37 16.18 1.32
N LYS A 279 18.54 15.47 0.20
CA LYS A 279 18.51 16.05 -1.14
C LYS A 279 17.48 15.32 -2.00
N ARG A 280 16.88 16.06 -2.93
CA ARG A 280 15.96 15.51 -3.93
C ARG A 280 16.69 14.46 -4.77
N PHE A 281 16.04 13.31 -4.96
CA PHE A 281 16.48 12.29 -5.89
C PHE A 281 15.86 12.58 -7.25
N GLU A 282 16.65 13.16 -8.17
CA GLU A 282 16.13 13.61 -9.48
C GLU A 282 15.66 12.46 -10.38
N GLN A 283 16.10 11.23 -10.11
CA GLN A 283 15.70 10.02 -10.85
C GLN A 283 14.58 9.24 -10.15
N TYR A 284 13.84 9.88 -9.25
CA TYR A 284 12.68 9.25 -8.62
C TYR A 284 11.63 8.85 -9.67
N SER A 285 11.07 7.64 -9.54
CA SER A 285 10.21 7.03 -10.56
C SER A 285 8.86 7.70 -10.73
N GLU A 286 8.44 8.51 -9.75
CA GLU A 286 7.12 9.14 -9.76
C GLU A 286 7.19 10.65 -10.02
N PRO A 287 6.18 11.21 -10.69
CA PRO A 287 6.10 12.64 -10.87
C PRO A 287 5.88 13.33 -9.51
N ALA A 288 6.42 14.54 -9.37
CA ALA A 288 6.41 15.28 -8.10
C ALA A 288 5.00 15.62 -7.60
N ASP A 289 4.02 15.70 -8.51
CA ASP A 289 2.62 16.00 -8.25
C ASP A 289 1.73 14.75 -8.13
N LYS A 290 2.31 13.53 -8.11
CA LYS A 290 1.55 12.26 -8.01
C LYS A 290 0.51 12.27 -6.88
N TRP A 291 0.85 12.87 -5.74
CA TRP A 291 0.00 12.91 -4.55
C TRP A 291 -0.70 14.24 -4.32
N SER A 292 -0.56 15.20 -5.25
CA SER A 292 -1.10 16.56 -5.10
C SER A 292 -2.62 16.59 -4.94
N MET A 293 -3.33 15.56 -5.41
CA MET A 293 -4.77 15.38 -5.20
C MET A 293 -5.18 15.29 -3.72
N PHE A 294 -4.23 15.01 -2.81
CA PHE A 294 -4.44 14.92 -1.37
C PHE A 294 -3.91 16.13 -0.59
N ASP A 295 -3.30 17.12 -1.25
CA ASP A 295 -2.69 18.29 -0.59
C ASP A 295 -3.71 19.13 0.18
N GLU A 296 -4.95 19.15 -0.30
CA GLU A 296 -6.05 19.82 0.35
C GLU A 296 -7.30 18.93 0.35
N PRO A 297 -8.04 18.87 1.47
CA PRO A 297 -9.29 18.15 1.52
C PRO A 297 -10.29 18.83 0.57
N ARG A 298 -10.72 18.10 -0.45
CA ARG A 298 -11.74 18.54 -1.41
C ARG A 298 -13.14 18.50 -0.77
N ILE A 299 -13.37 19.37 0.21
CA ILE A 299 -14.70 19.54 0.83
C ILE A 299 -15.60 20.23 -0.18
N ALA A 300 -16.70 19.57 -0.55
CA ALA A 300 -17.67 20.13 -1.49
C ALA A 300 -18.29 21.42 -0.93
N GLU A 301 -18.56 22.37 -1.81
CA GLU A 301 -19.46 23.50 -1.60
C GLU A 301 -20.75 23.16 -2.35
N VAL A 302 -21.90 23.22 -1.66
CA VAL A 302 -23.19 22.78 -2.21
C VAL A 302 -24.15 23.97 -2.21
N GLU A 303 -24.77 24.23 -3.35
CA GLU A 303 -25.86 25.19 -3.49
C GLU A 303 -27.05 24.50 -4.15
N MET A 304 -28.19 24.53 -3.49
CA MET A 304 -29.43 23.97 -4.01
C MET A 304 -30.38 25.09 -4.45
N SER A 305 -30.89 24.97 -5.67
CA SER A 305 -31.83 25.92 -6.24
C SER A 305 -33.05 25.22 -6.82
N GLY A 306 -34.15 25.96 -6.94
CA GLY A 306 -35.37 25.44 -7.56
C GLY A 306 -36.60 26.31 -7.31
N PRO A 307 -37.80 25.84 -7.71
CA PRO A 307 -39.04 26.59 -7.55
C PRO A 307 -39.33 26.92 -6.08
N THR A 308 -39.75 28.15 -5.80
CA THR A 308 -40.20 28.58 -4.46
C THR A 308 -41.71 28.37 -4.24
N ARG A 309 -42.46 28.11 -5.32
CA ARG A 309 -43.90 27.86 -5.31
C ARG A 309 -44.22 26.66 -6.18
N VAL A 310 -44.95 25.71 -5.62
CA VAL A 310 -45.26 24.43 -6.24
C VAL A 310 -46.76 24.23 -6.23
N LYS A 311 -47.33 23.89 -7.38
CA LYS A 311 -48.74 23.48 -7.45
C LYS A 311 -48.82 21.97 -7.16
N ALA A 312 -49.65 21.59 -6.21
CA ALA A 312 -49.91 20.18 -5.89
C ALA A 312 -50.27 19.40 -7.16
N GLY A 313 -49.66 18.22 -7.35
CA GLY A 313 -49.86 17.41 -8.56
C GLY A 313 -48.92 17.71 -9.72
N SER A 314 -48.05 18.71 -9.61
CA SER A 314 -47.08 19.06 -10.66
C SER A 314 -45.71 18.45 -10.36
N GLU A 315 -45.02 18.00 -11.41
CA GLU A 315 -43.60 17.65 -11.30
C GLU A 315 -42.75 18.90 -11.06
N ILE A 316 -41.76 18.79 -10.19
CA ILE A 316 -40.80 19.85 -9.91
C ILE A 316 -39.37 19.31 -9.86
N ARG A 317 -38.43 20.19 -10.20
CA ARG A 317 -37.01 19.89 -10.30
C ARG A 317 -36.25 20.85 -9.39
N PHE A 318 -35.29 20.32 -8.65
CA PHE A 318 -34.30 21.06 -7.89
C PHE A 318 -32.93 20.74 -8.45
N GLU A 319 -32.12 21.77 -8.63
CA GLU A 319 -30.73 21.66 -9.06
C GLU A 319 -29.85 21.72 -7.82
N VAL A 320 -28.86 20.85 -7.76
CA VAL A 320 -27.84 20.80 -6.72
C VAL A 320 -26.51 21.05 -7.42
N GLU A 321 -26.01 22.27 -7.31
CA GLU A 321 -24.69 22.67 -7.77
C GLU A 321 -23.66 22.27 -6.71
N ILE A 322 -22.58 21.62 -7.15
CA ILE A 322 -21.53 21.07 -6.30
C ILE A 322 -20.20 21.54 -6.85
N THR A 323 -19.45 22.31 -6.07
CA THR A 323 -18.18 22.88 -6.49
C THR A 323 -17.08 22.65 -5.47
N PHE A 324 -15.83 22.86 -5.88
CA PHE A 324 -14.69 22.99 -4.99
C PHE A 324 -13.82 24.13 -5.50
N LYS A 325 -13.61 25.18 -4.68
CA LYS A 325 -12.89 26.40 -5.09
C LYS A 325 -13.46 27.06 -6.36
N GLY A 326 -14.77 26.98 -6.54
CA GLY A 326 -15.47 27.55 -7.70
C GLY A 326 -15.42 26.71 -8.98
N GLU A 327 -14.74 25.55 -8.97
CA GLU A 327 -14.73 24.63 -10.10
C GLU A 327 -15.77 23.51 -9.90
N PRO A 328 -16.42 23.01 -10.97
CA PRO A 328 -17.38 21.90 -10.87
C PRO A 328 -16.75 20.66 -10.25
N TYR A 329 -17.47 20.04 -9.31
CA TYR A 329 -17.02 18.82 -8.64
C TYR A 329 -17.27 17.61 -9.55
N ALA A 330 -16.22 16.86 -9.92
CA ALA A 330 -16.35 15.74 -10.86
C ALA A 330 -17.30 14.65 -10.33
N VAL A 331 -18.20 14.16 -11.20
CA VAL A 331 -19.22 13.15 -10.81
C VAL A 331 -18.56 11.87 -10.29
N GLU A 332 -17.42 11.47 -10.85
CA GLU A 332 -16.65 10.29 -10.43
C GLU A 332 -16.16 10.37 -8.97
N HIS A 333 -16.16 11.56 -8.37
CA HIS A 333 -15.75 11.78 -6.98
C HIS A 333 -16.94 12.01 -6.03
N ILE A 334 -18.16 11.71 -6.47
CA ILE A 334 -19.38 11.79 -5.67
C ILE A 334 -19.98 10.39 -5.56
N GLN A 335 -20.06 9.86 -4.34
CA GLN A 335 -20.65 8.56 -4.08
C GLN A 335 -22.16 8.59 -4.38
N GLU A 336 -22.85 9.59 -3.81
CA GLU A 336 -24.27 9.83 -4.03
C GLU A 336 -24.67 11.23 -3.55
N VAL A 337 -25.77 11.75 -4.11
CA VAL A 337 -26.48 12.92 -3.60
C VAL A 337 -27.82 12.45 -3.08
N LYS A 338 -27.96 12.34 -1.76
CA LYS A 338 -29.23 11.99 -1.11
C LYS A 338 -30.08 13.25 -0.93
N TYR A 339 -31.39 13.08 -0.84
CA TYR A 339 -32.28 14.15 -0.45
C TYR A 339 -33.33 13.70 0.55
N ILE A 340 -33.81 14.66 1.35
CA ILE A 340 -34.93 14.50 2.27
C ILE A 340 -35.87 15.68 2.09
N VAL A 341 -37.17 15.42 2.00
CA VAL A 341 -38.22 16.43 1.97
C VAL A 341 -38.94 16.43 3.32
N LEU A 342 -38.87 17.55 4.02
CA LEU A 342 -39.63 17.84 5.23
C LEU A 342 -40.90 18.58 4.84
N ASP A 343 -42.04 18.08 5.29
CA ASP A 343 -43.32 18.76 5.06
C ASP A 343 -43.53 19.97 5.99
N ALA A 344 -44.66 20.66 5.82
CA ALA A 344 -45.05 21.80 6.65
C ALA A 344 -45.21 21.49 8.15
N THR A 345 -45.22 20.22 8.55
CA THR A 345 -45.25 19.78 9.96
C THR A 345 -43.86 19.48 10.51
N GLY A 346 -42.82 19.49 9.66
CA GLY A 346 -41.46 19.06 9.98
C GLY A 346 -41.26 17.54 9.90
N SER A 347 -42.23 16.80 9.36
CA SER A 347 -42.12 15.34 9.18
C SER A 347 -41.44 15.01 7.85
N VAL A 348 -40.68 13.92 7.80
CA VAL A 348 -40.11 13.42 6.54
C VAL A 348 -41.23 12.89 5.65
N ALA A 349 -41.51 13.61 4.56
CA ALA A 349 -42.50 13.21 3.55
C ALA A 349 -41.89 12.28 2.51
N TYR A 350 -40.66 12.58 2.08
CA TYR A 350 -39.95 11.83 1.04
C TYR A 350 -38.45 11.80 1.31
N SER A 351 -37.78 10.77 0.80
CA SER A 351 -36.33 10.73 0.66
C SER A 351 -35.96 9.95 -0.58
N GLY A 352 -34.78 10.23 -1.12
CA GLY A 352 -34.31 9.57 -2.34
C GLY A 352 -32.90 9.98 -2.71
N VAL A 353 -32.53 9.73 -3.97
CA VAL A 353 -31.21 10.03 -4.52
C VAL A 353 -31.39 10.91 -5.77
N GLY A 354 -30.63 11.99 -5.84
CA GLY A 354 -30.53 12.85 -7.01
C GLY A 354 -29.74 12.18 -8.13
N LYS A 355 -29.97 12.62 -9.37
CA LYS A 355 -29.32 12.09 -10.57
C LYS A 355 -28.24 13.04 -11.04
N ALA A 356 -27.06 12.52 -11.35
CA ALA A 356 -26.02 13.31 -11.99
C ALA A 356 -26.49 13.78 -13.38
N VAL A 357 -26.28 15.06 -13.67
CA VAL A 357 -26.56 15.66 -14.98
C VAL A 357 -25.25 15.94 -15.72
N ALA A 358 -24.28 16.51 -15.00
CA ALA A 358 -22.92 16.79 -15.45
C ALA A 358 -22.00 16.95 -14.23
N ASP A 359 -20.70 17.15 -14.45
CA ASP A 359 -19.79 17.56 -13.39
C ASP A 359 -20.31 18.80 -12.68
N GLY A 360 -20.33 18.73 -11.35
CA GLY A 360 -20.83 19.75 -10.45
C GLY A 360 -22.34 19.98 -10.49
N LEU A 361 -23.15 19.14 -11.17
CA LEU A 361 -24.60 19.34 -11.25
C LEU A 361 -25.40 18.04 -11.09
N PHE A 362 -26.24 18.02 -10.07
CA PHE A 362 -27.21 16.96 -9.83
C PHE A 362 -28.64 17.51 -9.86
N GLU A 363 -29.60 16.66 -10.24
CA GLU A 363 -31.01 17.00 -10.26
C GLU A 363 -31.81 16.10 -9.32
N ILE A 364 -32.67 16.72 -8.51
CA ILE A 364 -33.69 16.03 -7.72
C ILE A 364 -35.05 16.33 -8.32
N VAL A 365 -35.80 15.29 -8.67
CA VAL A 365 -37.14 15.41 -9.26
C VAL A 365 -38.17 14.88 -8.28
N LEU A 366 -39.13 15.72 -7.88
CA LEU A 366 -40.35 15.27 -7.20
C LEU A 366 -41.47 15.16 -8.23
N THR A 367 -42.03 13.97 -8.35
CA THR A 367 -43.13 13.67 -9.26
C THR A 367 -44.43 14.38 -8.85
N GLY A 368 -45.35 14.54 -9.79
CA GLY A 368 -46.67 15.10 -9.48
C GLY A 368 -47.43 14.31 -8.41
N GLU A 369 -47.27 12.98 -8.35
CA GLU A 369 -47.90 12.15 -7.32
C GLU A 369 -47.34 12.41 -5.92
N GLU A 370 -46.04 12.72 -5.82
CA GLU A 370 -45.39 13.08 -4.56
C GLU A 370 -45.80 14.48 -4.11
N THR A 371 -45.77 15.46 -5.01
CA THR A 371 -46.17 16.84 -4.68
C THR A 371 -47.66 16.95 -4.36
N ALA A 372 -48.52 16.08 -4.90
CA ALA A 372 -49.95 16.02 -4.58
C ALA A 372 -50.24 15.59 -3.13
N LYS A 373 -49.31 14.85 -2.51
CA LYS A 373 -49.45 14.33 -1.14
C LYS A 373 -48.84 15.28 -0.10
N LEU A 374 -48.06 16.28 -0.54
CA LEU A 374 -47.53 17.31 0.36
C LEU A 374 -48.65 18.21 0.88
N PRO A 375 -48.69 18.50 2.19
CA PRO A 375 -49.64 19.45 2.74
C PRO A 375 -49.41 20.85 2.15
N VAL A 376 -50.49 21.63 2.03
CA VAL A 376 -50.42 23.04 1.68
C VAL A 376 -49.65 23.77 2.79
N GLY A 377 -48.57 24.47 2.40
CA GLY A 377 -47.69 25.12 3.36
C GLY A 377 -46.24 25.15 2.91
N SER A 378 -45.37 25.61 3.82
CA SER A 378 -43.93 25.69 3.60
C SER A 378 -43.30 24.32 3.80
N ASN A 379 -42.71 23.76 2.76
CA ASN A 379 -41.94 22.53 2.81
C ASN A 379 -40.45 22.86 2.62
N ARG A 380 -39.57 21.99 3.09
CA ARG A 380 -38.11 22.14 2.96
C ARG A 380 -37.55 20.88 2.33
N ILE A 381 -36.73 21.04 1.30
CA ILE A 381 -35.91 19.96 0.77
C ILE A 381 -34.46 20.20 1.23
N GLU A 382 -33.77 19.13 1.59
CA GLU A 382 -32.36 19.13 1.97
C GLU A 382 -31.61 18.16 1.07
N ALA A 383 -30.53 18.62 0.45
CA ALA A 383 -29.59 17.80 -0.29
C ALA A 383 -28.41 17.43 0.61
N ILE A 384 -27.98 16.18 0.53
CA ILE A 384 -26.87 15.59 1.30
C ILE A 384 -25.90 15.02 0.27
N VAL A 385 -24.78 15.72 0.06
CA VAL A 385 -23.74 15.32 -0.88
C VAL A 385 -22.68 14.52 -0.12
N LEU A 386 -22.34 13.34 -0.66
CA LEU A 386 -21.31 12.45 -0.12
C LEU A 386 -20.13 12.35 -1.10
N PRO A 387 -19.10 13.21 -0.98
CA PRO A 387 -17.88 13.09 -1.78
C PRO A 387 -17.06 11.86 -1.38
N THR A 388 -16.33 11.25 -2.31
CA THR A 388 -15.43 10.12 -2.03
C THR A 388 -14.02 10.55 -1.59
N LEU A 389 -13.60 11.77 -1.94
CA LEU A 389 -12.26 12.29 -1.62
C LEU A 389 -12.11 12.80 -0.18
N VAL A 390 -13.22 12.97 0.54
CA VAL A 390 -13.24 13.39 1.95
C VAL A 390 -14.33 12.63 2.70
N ALA A 391 -14.04 12.21 3.93
CA ALA A 391 -15.03 11.55 4.80
C ALA A 391 -15.97 12.56 5.48
N ALA A 392 -16.56 13.48 4.70
CA ALA A 392 -17.43 14.54 5.19
C ALA A 392 -18.61 14.77 4.24
N ALA A 393 -19.83 14.67 4.76
CA ALA A 393 -21.03 15.06 4.04
C ALA A 393 -21.17 16.59 4.01
N THR A 394 -21.61 17.14 2.89
CA THR A 394 -21.99 18.56 2.77
C THR A 394 -23.47 18.66 2.49
N PHE A 395 -24.10 19.73 2.98
CA PHE A 395 -25.54 19.89 2.98
C PHE A 395 -25.91 21.26 2.44
N ASP A 396 -27.01 21.33 1.70
CA ASP A 396 -27.73 22.59 1.50
C ASP A 396 -29.24 22.34 1.48
N ALA A 397 -30.02 23.39 1.68
CA ALA A 397 -31.47 23.29 1.78
C ALA A 397 -32.21 24.41 1.06
N HIS A 398 -33.34 24.06 0.46
CA HIS A 398 -34.19 24.97 -0.28
C HIS A 398 -35.62 24.87 0.26
N THR A 399 -36.27 26.02 0.39
CA THR A 399 -37.65 26.10 0.90
C THR A 399 -38.61 26.42 -0.24
N PHE A 400 -39.73 25.70 -0.28
CA PHE A 400 -40.77 25.91 -1.27
C PHE A 400 -42.16 25.80 -0.65
N VAL A 401 -43.13 26.50 -1.22
CA VAL A 401 -44.51 26.50 -0.73
C VAL A 401 -45.40 25.69 -1.66
N THR A 402 -46.06 24.65 -1.13
CA THR A 402 -47.07 23.90 -1.87
C THR A 402 -48.41 24.63 -1.82
N LEU A 403 -49.02 24.83 -2.99
CA LEU A 403 -50.29 25.48 -3.21
C LEU A 403 -51.30 24.50 -3.85
N PRO A 404 -52.61 24.73 -3.66
CA PRO A 404 -53.67 23.88 -4.22
C PRO A 404 -53.63 23.72 -5.75
#